data_AF-A0A3M1UEF1-F1
#
_entry.id   AF-A0A3M1UEF1-F1
#
_cell.length_a   1.000
_cell.length_b   1.000
_cell.length_c   1.000
_cell.angle_alpha   90.00
_cell.angle_beta   90.00
_cell.angle_gamma   90.00
#
_symmetry.space_group_name_H-M   'P 1'
#
loop_
_entity.id
_entity.type
_entity.pdbx_description
1 polymer ?
#
loop_
_entity_poly.entity_id
_entity_poly.type
_entity_poly.pdbx_seq_one_letter_code
_entity_poly.pdbx_strand_id
1 'polypeptide(L)'
;MKRSYYLGVLMGLIGLAIYPVGLNSPGSVEPLSAGKLEKEWAESCQKIIQDATLQEEGWDTLAQTRFWRLVMQLDPGISLINIARTREVVGTVDTDLFDSWKKKRQEAFKDSVRSSLGLPEDAEIYITSGKNHFYSFDKVVPSISKGIEVFAQEGVDPWYAQSILLIESPGKLQLSTAGAYGPFQLMKGVAKEQGLTVNKDQDDRKDFVKSARGAARLIRRVCLPKTRAMLEELDLSYQETDIWFRLLVLHVYHAGARNVRGALRKIRPKEGGMELIRQLWQTQYRRFGNASQNYSQIALASMLELHDLALEKPGSICPMQDAGDR
;
A
#
# COMPACT_ATOMS: atom_id res chain seq x y z
N MET A 1 16.82 -40.58 -20.13
CA MET A 1 17.11 -42.02 -19.90
C MET A 1 18.62 -42.23 -20.03
N LYS A 2 19.36 -42.51 -18.94
CA LYS A 2 20.83 -42.84 -18.89
C LYS A 2 21.81 -41.80 -19.51
N ARG A 3 23.11 -41.68 -19.15
CA ARG A 3 23.91 -41.85 -17.90
C ARG A 3 25.35 -41.35 -18.24
N SER A 4 26.08 -40.71 -17.30
CA SER A 4 27.57 -40.66 -17.14
C SER A 4 27.96 -39.40 -16.35
N TYR A 5 28.67 -39.39 -15.22
CA TYR A 5 29.85 -40.13 -14.69
C TYR A 5 31.23 -39.56 -15.08
N TYR A 6 31.85 -38.88 -14.13
CA TYR A 6 33.28 -38.86 -13.70
C TYR A 6 33.23 -38.15 -12.31
N LEU A 7 33.67 -38.65 -11.14
CA LEU A 7 34.82 -39.46 -10.72
C LEU A 7 36.15 -38.73 -11.00
N GLY A 8 37.01 -38.37 -10.04
CA GLY A 8 36.99 -38.48 -8.56
C GLY A 8 38.40 -38.16 -7.98
N VAL A 9 38.67 -38.53 -6.71
CA VAL A 9 40.00 -38.64 -6.04
C VAL A 9 40.65 -37.31 -5.54
N LEU A 10 41.45 -37.22 -4.45
CA LEU A 10 41.53 -37.83 -3.09
C LEU A 10 42.74 -37.19 -2.30
N MET A 11 42.78 -37.31 -0.96
CA MET A 11 43.93 -37.04 -0.04
C MET A 11 44.32 -35.56 0.16
N GLY A 12 44.96 -35.08 1.23
CA GLY A 12 45.53 -35.65 2.49
C GLY A 12 46.80 -34.84 2.88
N LEU A 13 47.31 -34.79 4.12
CA LEU A 13 46.89 -35.25 5.46
C LEU A 13 47.84 -34.58 6.52
N ILE A 14 47.45 -34.47 7.81
CA ILE A 14 48.31 -34.04 8.98
C ILE A 14 48.69 -32.52 8.95
N GLY A 15 48.79 -31.76 10.05
CA GLY A 15 48.52 -31.98 11.49
C GLY A 15 49.57 -31.30 12.39
N LEU A 16 49.17 -30.42 13.32
CA LEU A 16 49.99 -29.95 14.46
C LEU A 16 49.13 -29.14 15.45
N ALA A 17 49.36 -29.33 16.76
CA ALA A 17 48.63 -28.64 17.83
C ALA A 17 49.58 -27.75 18.64
N ILE A 18 49.18 -26.51 18.92
CA ILE A 18 49.81 -25.64 19.91
C ILE A 18 48.72 -24.86 20.66
N TYR A 19 48.73 -24.97 21.99
CA TYR A 19 48.11 -24.06 22.96
C TYR A 19 49.29 -23.52 23.81
N PRO A 20 49.27 -22.28 24.35
CA PRO A 20 48.39 -22.02 25.50
C PRO A 20 47.98 -20.56 25.83
N VAL A 21 47.11 -20.48 26.85
CA VAL A 21 46.82 -19.34 27.78
C VAL A 21 46.30 -18.02 27.21
N GLY A 22 45.09 -17.68 27.65
CA GLY A 22 44.38 -16.46 27.33
C GLY A 22 44.77 -15.21 28.13
N LEU A 23 44.20 -14.10 27.65
CA LEU A 23 44.06 -12.82 28.34
C LEU A 23 42.60 -12.37 28.16
N ASN A 24 41.90 -12.11 29.26
CA ASN A 24 40.58 -11.49 29.20
C ASN A 24 40.71 -10.02 28.78
N SER A 25 39.93 -9.62 27.78
CA SER A 25 39.71 -8.23 27.39
C SER A 25 38.20 -8.01 27.14
N PRO A 26 37.67 -6.80 27.38
CA PRO A 26 36.24 -6.58 27.52
C PRO A 26 35.48 -6.83 26.22
N GLY A 27 34.25 -7.35 26.36
CA GLY A 27 33.47 -7.90 25.27
C GLY A 27 33.35 -6.98 24.05
N SER A 28 33.90 -7.44 22.94
CA SER A 28 33.53 -6.96 21.62
C SER A 28 32.04 -7.26 21.41
N VAL A 29 31.21 -6.23 21.38
CA VAL A 29 29.84 -6.34 20.87
C VAL A 29 29.96 -6.70 19.40
N GLU A 30 29.69 -7.96 19.05
CA GLU A 30 29.56 -8.35 17.65
C GLU A 30 28.51 -7.46 16.98
N PRO A 31 28.78 -6.89 15.80
CA PRO A 31 27.73 -6.24 15.03
C PRO A 31 26.71 -7.31 14.66
N LEU A 32 25.53 -7.26 15.30
CA LEU A 32 24.40 -8.14 15.00
C LEU A 32 24.18 -8.17 13.49
N SER A 33 24.55 -9.28 12.86
CA SER A 33 24.44 -9.42 11.42
C SER A 33 22.97 -9.34 11.05
N ALA A 34 22.65 -8.59 9.99
CA ALA A 34 21.26 -8.27 9.63
C ALA A 34 20.39 -9.54 9.49
N GLY A 35 20.98 -10.66 9.03
CA GLY A 35 20.30 -11.96 8.90
C GLY A 35 19.95 -12.66 10.21
N LYS A 36 20.56 -12.30 11.35
CA LYS A 36 20.16 -12.83 12.67
C LYS A 36 18.93 -12.10 13.20
N LEU A 37 18.94 -10.76 13.12
CA LEU A 37 17.79 -9.91 13.43
C LEU A 37 16.57 -10.25 12.55
N GLU A 38 16.76 -10.41 11.24
CA GLU A 38 15.66 -10.79 10.33
C GLU A 38 15.05 -12.17 10.62
N LYS A 39 15.80 -13.08 11.26
CA LYS A 39 15.30 -14.40 11.66
C LYS A 39 14.57 -14.36 12.99
N GLU A 40 15.15 -13.72 14.01
CA GLU A 40 14.49 -13.51 15.32
C GLU A 40 13.20 -12.70 15.19
N TRP A 41 13.12 -11.77 14.23
CA TRP A 41 11.90 -10.99 13.95
C TRP A 41 10.83 -11.78 13.21
N ALA A 42 11.18 -12.85 12.47
CA ALA A 42 10.20 -13.73 11.84
C ALA A 42 9.57 -14.72 12.83
N GLU A 43 10.22 -14.93 13.98
CA GLU A 43 9.78 -15.83 15.05
C GLU A 43 8.97 -15.10 16.15
N SER A 44 8.84 -13.77 16.07
CA SER A 44 7.97 -12.95 16.94
C SER A 44 6.62 -12.63 16.30
N CYS A 45 5.62 -12.30 17.13
CA CYS A 45 4.28 -11.94 16.65
C CYS A 45 4.33 -10.66 15.80
N GLN A 46 3.77 -10.70 14.59
CA GLN A 46 3.87 -9.62 13.62
C GLN A 46 2.88 -8.50 13.96
N LYS A 47 3.41 -7.28 14.15
CA LYS A 47 2.60 -6.12 14.56
C LYS A 47 1.84 -5.55 13.37
N ILE A 48 0.56 -5.23 13.60
CA ILE A 48 -0.25 -4.41 12.70
C ILE A 48 -0.91 -3.29 13.52
N ILE A 49 -1.30 -2.20 12.87
CA ILE A 49 -2.19 -1.20 13.47
C ILE A 49 -3.63 -1.66 13.27
N GLN A 50 -4.39 -1.77 14.35
CA GLN A 50 -5.84 -1.94 14.31
C GLN A 50 -6.51 -0.64 14.73
N ASP A 51 -7.39 -0.18 13.85
CA ASP A 51 -8.12 1.07 13.99
C ASP A 51 -9.63 0.77 13.94
N ALA A 52 -10.26 0.74 15.11
CA ALA A 52 -11.68 0.41 15.25
C ALA A 52 -12.60 1.48 14.66
N THR A 53 -12.08 2.70 14.44
CA THR A 53 -12.84 3.80 13.84
C THR A 53 -13.30 3.48 12.41
N LEU A 54 -12.61 2.54 11.73
CA LEU A 54 -13.02 2.03 10.42
C LEU A 54 -14.43 1.43 10.44
N GLN A 55 -14.80 0.70 11.51
CA GLN A 55 -16.15 0.18 11.70
C GLN A 55 -17.06 1.15 12.46
N GLU A 56 -16.54 1.85 13.48
CA GLU A 56 -17.35 2.77 14.30
C GLU A 56 -17.88 3.97 13.50
N GLU A 57 -17.10 4.53 12.58
CA GLU A 57 -17.55 5.56 11.64
C GLU A 57 -18.28 4.97 10.41
N GLY A 58 -18.21 3.66 10.18
CA GLY A 58 -18.89 2.95 9.10
C GLY A 58 -18.18 2.97 7.73
N TRP A 59 -16.86 3.11 7.68
CA TRP A 59 -16.10 3.09 6.42
C TRP A 59 -16.17 1.74 5.68
N ASP A 60 -16.38 0.66 6.42
CA ASP A 60 -16.66 -0.69 5.90
C ASP A 60 -18.03 -0.79 5.18
N THR A 61 -18.96 0.11 5.50
CA THR A 61 -20.30 0.11 4.92
C THR A 61 -20.36 0.70 3.51
N LEU A 62 -19.36 1.52 3.15
CA LEU A 62 -19.31 2.23 1.88
C LEU A 62 -19.19 1.28 0.70
N ALA A 63 -20.01 1.52 -0.33
CA ALA A 63 -20.03 0.72 -1.56
C ALA A 63 -18.66 0.65 -2.23
N GLN A 64 -17.88 1.74 -2.20
CA GLN A 64 -16.52 1.79 -2.73
C GLN A 64 -15.57 0.85 -1.97
N THR A 65 -15.62 0.85 -0.63
CA THR A 65 -14.82 -0.05 0.22
C THR A 65 -15.18 -1.51 -0.06
N ARG A 66 -16.48 -1.84 0.00
CA ARG A 66 -16.99 -3.20 -0.24
C ARG A 66 -16.67 -3.72 -1.64
N PHE A 67 -16.77 -2.85 -2.65
CA PHE A 67 -16.38 -3.17 -4.02
C PHE A 67 -14.90 -3.55 -4.13
N TRP A 68 -14.00 -2.79 -3.49
CA TRP A 68 -12.57 -3.12 -3.53
C TRP A 68 -12.22 -4.38 -2.74
N ARG A 69 -12.89 -4.65 -1.61
CA ARG A 69 -12.78 -5.94 -0.90
C ARG A 69 -13.14 -7.12 -1.82
N LEU A 70 -14.27 -7.03 -2.52
CA LEU A 70 -14.67 -8.05 -3.51
C LEU A 70 -13.63 -8.21 -4.64
N VAL A 71 -13.11 -7.11 -5.20
CA VAL A 71 -12.07 -7.15 -6.25
C VAL A 71 -10.75 -7.76 -5.74
N MET A 72 -10.39 -7.55 -4.48
CA MET A 72 -9.19 -8.13 -3.86
C MET A 72 -9.27 -9.66 -3.75
N GLN A 73 -10.45 -10.21 -3.50
CA GLN A 73 -10.66 -11.66 -3.37
C GLN A 73 -10.99 -12.36 -4.71
N LEU A 74 -11.51 -11.62 -5.69
CA LEU A 74 -11.91 -12.16 -6.99
C LEU A 74 -10.73 -12.67 -7.84
N ASP A 75 -10.99 -13.73 -8.59
CA ASP A 75 -10.06 -14.33 -9.56
C ASP A 75 -9.78 -13.39 -10.76
N PRO A 76 -8.52 -13.28 -11.24
CA PRO A 76 -8.19 -12.43 -12.39
C PRO A 76 -8.93 -12.77 -13.68
N GLY A 77 -9.31 -14.03 -13.91
CA GLY A 77 -10.09 -14.46 -15.07
C GLY A 77 -11.52 -13.89 -15.08
N ILE A 78 -11.99 -13.32 -13.97
CA ILE A 78 -13.31 -12.70 -13.85
C ILE A 78 -13.17 -11.18 -13.68
N SER A 79 -13.93 -10.44 -14.48
CA SER A 79 -14.09 -8.99 -14.35
C SER A 79 -15.51 -8.63 -13.91
N LEU A 80 -15.61 -7.74 -12.93
CA LEU A 80 -16.87 -7.12 -12.52
C LEU A 80 -17.28 -6.04 -13.51
N ILE A 81 -18.54 -6.05 -13.93
CA ILE A 81 -19.18 -4.96 -14.65
C ILE A 81 -19.80 -4.05 -13.59
N ASN A 82 -19.36 -2.81 -13.48
CA ASN A 82 -19.82 -1.91 -12.42
C ASN A 82 -20.11 -0.48 -12.92
N ILE A 83 -21.08 0.17 -12.30
CA ILE A 83 -21.31 1.61 -12.47
C ILE A 83 -20.17 2.34 -11.76
N ALA A 84 -19.48 3.27 -12.46
CA ALA A 84 -18.27 3.90 -11.94
C ALA A 84 -18.52 4.76 -10.68
N ARG A 85 -19.62 5.53 -10.68
CA ARG A 85 -20.00 6.48 -9.63
C ARG A 85 -20.39 5.77 -8.32
N THR A 86 -21.26 4.75 -8.40
CA THR A 86 -21.84 4.05 -7.24
C THR A 86 -21.05 2.82 -6.80
N ARG A 87 -20.26 2.21 -7.69
CA ARG A 87 -19.65 0.88 -7.54
C ARG A 87 -20.62 -0.28 -7.36
N GLU A 88 -21.87 -0.05 -7.74
CA GLU A 88 -22.86 -1.09 -7.96
C GLU A 88 -22.40 -2.05 -9.06
N VAL A 89 -22.38 -3.34 -8.75
CA VAL A 89 -22.00 -4.43 -9.67
C VAL A 89 -23.26 -4.92 -10.36
N VAL A 90 -23.27 -4.87 -11.69
CA VAL A 90 -24.44 -5.19 -12.53
C VAL A 90 -24.25 -6.48 -13.34
N GLY A 91 -23.09 -7.13 -13.21
CA GLY A 91 -22.79 -8.41 -13.84
C GLY A 91 -21.30 -8.74 -13.79
N THR A 92 -20.93 -9.82 -14.47
CA THR A 92 -19.54 -10.25 -14.65
C THR A 92 -19.25 -10.58 -16.11
N VAL A 93 -17.97 -10.58 -16.48
CA VAL A 93 -17.49 -11.02 -17.79
C VAL A 93 -16.15 -11.74 -17.62
N ASP A 94 -15.86 -12.69 -18.50
CA ASP A 94 -14.52 -13.28 -18.61
C ASP A 94 -13.51 -12.21 -19.05
N THR A 95 -12.42 -12.06 -18.28
CA THR A 95 -11.42 -11.00 -18.47
C THR A 95 -10.69 -11.16 -19.79
N ASP A 96 -10.19 -12.36 -20.11
CA ASP A 96 -9.41 -12.60 -21.32
C ASP A 96 -10.27 -12.43 -22.58
N LEU A 97 -11.53 -12.86 -22.53
CA LEU A 97 -12.51 -12.62 -23.59
C LEU A 97 -12.75 -11.13 -23.78
N PHE A 98 -12.99 -10.35 -22.72
CA PHE A 98 -13.21 -8.91 -22.83
C PHE A 98 -11.97 -8.17 -23.35
N ASP A 99 -10.77 -8.51 -22.86
CA ASP A 99 -9.51 -7.88 -23.26
C ASP A 99 -9.08 -8.29 -24.68
N SER A 100 -9.54 -9.43 -25.19
CA SER A 100 -9.37 -9.81 -26.61
C SER A 100 -10.17 -8.92 -27.59
N TRP A 101 -11.17 -8.17 -27.10
CA TRP A 101 -12.01 -7.35 -27.96
C TRP A 101 -11.32 -6.04 -28.36
N LYS A 102 -11.45 -5.65 -29.62
CA LYS A 102 -11.05 -4.31 -30.09
C LYS A 102 -11.78 -3.22 -29.29
N LYS A 103 -11.10 -2.13 -28.93
CA LYS A 103 -11.65 -1.01 -28.13
C LYS A 103 -13.07 -0.57 -28.52
N LYS A 104 -13.35 -0.39 -29.83
CA LYS A 104 -14.70 -0.05 -30.34
C LYS A 104 -15.80 -1.03 -29.90
N ARG A 105 -15.49 -2.33 -29.75
CA ARG A 105 -16.43 -3.35 -29.24
C ARG A 105 -16.54 -3.29 -27.72
N GLN A 106 -15.46 -3.03 -27.00
CA GLN A 106 -15.48 -2.81 -25.55
C GLN A 106 -16.32 -1.57 -25.17
N GLU A 107 -16.20 -0.49 -25.94
CA GLU A 107 -16.99 0.74 -25.84
C GLU A 107 -18.47 0.47 -26.13
N ALA A 108 -18.79 -0.12 -27.29
CA ALA A 108 -20.17 -0.46 -27.66
C ALA A 108 -20.85 -1.44 -26.65
N PHE A 109 -20.08 -2.36 -26.04
CA PHE A 109 -20.59 -3.21 -24.96
C PHE A 109 -20.96 -2.40 -23.72
N LYS A 110 -20.07 -1.50 -23.26
CA LYS A 110 -20.35 -0.60 -22.13
C LYS A 110 -21.55 0.30 -22.39
N ASP A 111 -21.67 0.85 -23.60
CA ASP A 111 -22.82 1.64 -24.04
C ASP A 111 -24.12 0.83 -24.01
N SER A 112 -24.07 -0.45 -24.40
CA SER A 112 -25.24 -1.35 -24.34
C SER A 112 -25.67 -1.66 -22.90
N VAL A 113 -24.72 -1.88 -21.98
CA VAL A 113 -24.99 -2.08 -20.56
C VAL A 113 -25.61 -0.83 -19.94
N ARG A 114 -25.02 0.35 -20.20
CA ARG A 114 -25.55 1.66 -19.75
C ARG A 114 -27.00 1.86 -20.20
N SER A 115 -27.25 1.58 -21.49
CA SER A 115 -28.58 1.72 -22.10
C SER A 115 -29.59 0.73 -21.51
N SER A 116 -29.21 -0.54 -21.29
CA SER A 116 -30.11 -1.55 -20.71
C SER A 116 -30.53 -1.26 -19.27
N LEU A 117 -29.72 -0.47 -18.54
CA LEU A 117 -29.99 -0.04 -17.17
C LEU A 117 -30.72 1.32 -17.11
N GLY A 118 -31.04 1.94 -18.26
CA GLY A 118 -31.67 3.27 -18.31
C GLY A 118 -30.82 4.40 -17.73
N LEU A 119 -29.50 4.24 -17.70
CA LEU A 119 -28.59 5.21 -17.10
C LEU A 119 -28.35 6.44 -18.01
N PRO A 120 -28.11 7.64 -17.44
CA PRO A 120 -27.75 8.85 -18.20
C PRO A 120 -26.53 8.66 -19.10
N GLU A 121 -26.41 9.43 -20.18
CA GLU A 121 -25.29 9.32 -21.14
C GLU A 121 -23.91 9.53 -20.50
N ASP A 122 -23.81 10.38 -19.46
CA ASP A 122 -22.58 10.64 -18.70
C ASP A 122 -22.20 9.53 -17.70
N ALA A 123 -23.04 8.50 -17.53
CA ALA A 123 -22.76 7.39 -16.64
C ALA A 123 -21.70 6.45 -17.22
N GLU A 124 -20.51 6.41 -16.61
CA GLU A 124 -19.45 5.49 -17.00
C GLU A 124 -19.68 4.06 -16.47
N ILE A 125 -19.53 3.06 -17.34
CA ILE A 125 -19.45 1.63 -16.99
C ILE A 125 -17.99 1.19 -16.98
N TYR A 126 -17.53 0.68 -15.84
CA TYR A 126 -16.20 0.11 -15.67
C TYR A 126 -16.26 -1.42 -15.73
N ILE A 127 -15.13 -2.00 -16.16
CA ILE A 127 -14.87 -3.43 -16.19
C ILE A 127 -13.61 -3.61 -15.35
N THR A 128 -13.74 -4.29 -14.21
CA THR A 128 -12.70 -4.35 -13.18
C THR A 128 -12.33 -5.79 -12.89
N SER A 129 -11.16 -6.22 -13.36
CA SER A 129 -10.63 -7.58 -13.16
C SER A 129 -10.23 -7.86 -11.71
N GLY A 130 -10.45 -9.10 -11.27
CA GLY A 130 -10.08 -9.61 -9.96
C GLY A 130 -8.57 -9.55 -9.68
N LYS A 131 -8.21 -9.43 -8.40
CA LYS A 131 -6.85 -9.08 -7.94
C LYS A 131 -6.28 -9.97 -6.83
N ASN A 132 -6.85 -11.16 -6.59
CA ASN A 132 -6.32 -12.09 -5.58
C ASN A 132 -4.85 -12.51 -5.82
N HIS A 133 -4.40 -12.53 -7.07
CA HIS A 133 -3.01 -12.77 -7.47
C HIS A 133 -2.05 -11.60 -7.19
N PHE A 134 -2.57 -10.43 -6.81
CA PHE A 134 -1.83 -9.22 -6.49
C PHE A 134 -1.84 -8.94 -4.97
N TYR A 135 -3.00 -9.05 -4.32
CA TYR A 135 -3.13 -8.87 -2.88
C TYR A 135 -2.87 -10.20 -2.15
N SER A 136 -1.71 -10.30 -1.49
CA SER A 136 -1.29 -11.43 -0.67
C SER A 136 -0.97 -10.94 0.74
N PHE A 137 -2.01 -10.60 1.51
CA PHE A 137 -1.92 -9.97 2.83
C PHE A 137 -0.91 -10.68 3.78
N ASP A 138 -0.94 -12.02 3.82
CA ASP A 138 0.03 -12.86 4.53
C ASP A 138 1.50 -12.54 4.26
N LYS A 139 1.84 -12.21 3.01
CA LYS A 139 3.23 -11.97 2.58
C LYS A 139 3.70 -10.56 2.90
N VAL A 140 2.78 -9.62 3.06
CA VAL A 140 3.10 -8.22 3.36
C VAL A 140 3.09 -7.94 4.87
N VAL A 141 2.43 -8.75 5.70
CA VAL A 141 2.42 -8.64 7.18
C VAL A 141 3.82 -8.44 7.81
N PRO A 142 4.87 -9.22 7.48
CA PRO A 142 6.21 -8.98 8.04
C PRO A 142 6.83 -7.65 7.59
N SER A 143 6.49 -7.19 6.39
CA SER A 143 6.90 -5.86 5.90
C SER A 143 6.13 -4.75 6.62
N ILE A 144 4.85 -4.94 6.93
CA ILE A 144 4.02 -4.00 7.70
C ILE A 144 4.59 -3.83 9.11
N SER A 145 4.84 -4.94 9.81
CA SER A 145 5.47 -4.95 11.15
C SER A 145 6.78 -4.14 11.16
N LYS A 146 7.69 -4.42 10.21
CA LYS A 146 8.97 -3.68 10.05
C LYS A 146 8.77 -2.21 9.63
N GLY A 147 7.76 -1.92 8.82
CA GLY A 147 7.44 -0.56 8.36
C GLY A 147 6.88 0.33 9.48
N ILE A 148 6.00 -0.22 10.31
CA ILE A 148 5.42 0.40 11.50
C ILE A 148 6.52 0.89 12.44
N GLU A 149 7.50 0.03 12.76
CA GLU A 149 8.59 0.39 13.66
C GLU A 149 9.51 1.48 13.08
N VAL A 150 9.78 1.46 11.77
CA VAL A 150 10.59 2.49 11.12
C VAL A 150 9.86 3.84 11.06
N PHE A 151 8.55 3.86 10.86
CA PHE A 151 7.78 5.10 10.87
C PHE A 151 7.68 5.69 12.29
N ALA A 152 7.43 4.85 13.31
CA ALA A 152 7.47 5.27 14.71
C ALA A 152 8.83 5.88 15.09
N GLN A 153 9.95 5.25 14.69
CA GLN A 153 11.31 5.78 14.91
C GLN A 153 11.57 7.12 14.19
N GLU A 154 10.91 7.39 13.07
CA GLU A 154 10.99 8.68 12.36
C GLU A 154 9.97 9.71 12.89
N GLY A 155 9.21 9.41 13.95
CA GLY A 155 8.18 10.29 14.50
C GLY A 155 7.05 10.54 13.49
N VAL A 156 6.61 9.49 12.81
CA VAL A 156 5.50 9.50 11.86
C VAL A 156 4.53 8.41 12.25
N ASP A 157 3.24 8.73 12.21
CA ASP A 157 2.15 7.81 12.46
C ASP A 157 2.33 6.49 11.66
N PRO A 158 2.49 5.33 12.34
CA PRO A 158 2.69 4.04 11.71
C PRO A 158 1.53 3.56 10.82
N TRP A 159 0.32 4.11 11.01
CA TRP A 159 -0.85 3.84 10.17
C TRP A 159 -0.55 4.11 8.69
N TYR A 160 0.25 5.14 8.39
CA TYR A 160 0.69 5.43 7.02
C TYR A 160 1.60 4.35 6.45
N ALA A 161 2.49 3.75 7.24
CA ALA A 161 3.38 2.69 6.78
C ALA A 161 2.58 1.46 6.34
N GLN A 162 1.66 1.03 7.21
CA GLN A 162 0.74 -0.07 6.93
C GLN A 162 -0.08 0.19 5.68
N SER A 163 -0.78 1.33 5.63
CA SER A 163 -1.66 1.68 4.51
C SER A 163 -0.91 1.76 3.18
N ILE A 164 0.28 2.34 3.13
CA ILE A 164 1.06 2.43 1.89
C ILE A 164 1.53 1.04 1.45
N LEU A 165 2.05 0.20 2.34
CA LEU A 165 2.52 -1.16 2.00
C LEU A 165 1.38 -2.05 1.48
N LEU A 166 0.18 -1.91 2.05
CA LEU A 166 -1.06 -2.60 1.65
C LEU A 166 -1.59 -2.21 0.25
N ILE A 167 -1.11 -1.11 -0.34
CA ILE A 167 -1.54 -0.61 -1.66
C ILE A 167 -0.40 -0.77 -2.68
N GLU A 168 0.80 -0.32 -2.32
CA GLU A 168 1.94 -0.16 -3.22
C GLU A 168 2.78 -1.44 -3.39
N SER A 169 2.71 -2.38 -2.44
CA SER A 169 3.45 -3.65 -2.51
C SER A 169 2.80 -4.82 -1.72
N PRO A 170 1.48 -5.10 -1.88
CA PRO A 170 0.77 -6.10 -1.09
C PRO A 170 1.12 -7.57 -1.41
N GLY A 171 2.25 -7.86 -2.06
CA GLY A 171 2.66 -9.24 -2.35
C GLY A 171 3.97 -9.42 -3.13
N LYS A 172 4.47 -8.39 -3.84
CA LYS A 172 5.73 -8.46 -4.60
C LYS A 172 6.26 -7.07 -4.97
N LEU A 173 7.59 -6.89 -4.86
CA LEU A 173 8.29 -5.68 -5.30
C LEU A 173 8.34 -5.61 -6.83
N GLN A 174 7.83 -4.51 -7.40
CA GLN A 174 7.85 -4.27 -8.85
C GLN A 174 8.30 -2.83 -9.16
N LEU A 175 8.95 -2.65 -10.31
CA LEU A 175 9.21 -1.33 -10.89
C LEU A 175 7.99 -0.94 -11.72
N SER A 176 7.33 0.16 -11.39
CA SER A 176 6.17 0.63 -12.17
C SER A 176 6.61 1.14 -13.55
N THR A 177 5.69 1.14 -14.51
CA THR A 177 5.92 1.71 -15.86
C THR A 177 6.26 3.20 -15.83
N ALA A 178 5.86 3.93 -14.77
CA ALA A 178 6.22 5.32 -14.54
C ALA A 178 7.58 5.50 -13.83
N GLY A 179 8.22 4.42 -13.37
CA GLY A 179 9.51 4.44 -12.69
C GLY A 179 9.45 4.58 -11.16
N ALA A 180 8.27 4.38 -10.56
CA ALA A 180 8.09 4.21 -9.12
C ALA A 180 8.67 2.86 -8.68
N TYR A 181 9.29 2.78 -7.49
CA TYR A 181 10.00 1.56 -7.10
C TYR A 181 10.20 1.42 -5.59
N GLY A 182 10.45 0.19 -5.14
CA GLY A 182 10.59 -0.17 -3.74
C GLY A 182 9.26 -0.51 -3.06
N PRO A 183 9.28 -0.89 -1.77
CA PRO A 183 8.07 -1.25 -1.02
C PRO A 183 7.05 -0.10 -0.93
N PHE A 184 7.54 1.13 -0.95
CA PHE A 184 6.76 2.37 -0.85
C PHE A 184 6.64 3.10 -2.20
N GLN A 185 6.93 2.42 -3.33
CA GLN A 185 6.82 2.96 -4.70
C GLN A 185 7.30 4.41 -4.89
N LEU A 186 8.49 4.73 -4.37
CA LEU A 186 9.03 6.08 -4.48
C LEU A 186 9.52 6.38 -5.90
N MET A 187 9.08 7.50 -6.46
CA MET A 187 9.61 8.04 -7.72
C MET A 187 11.07 8.47 -7.56
N LYS A 188 11.91 8.28 -8.58
CA LYS A 188 13.36 8.57 -8.53
C LYS A 188 13.73 9.99 -8.06
N GLY A 189 12.97 11.02 -8.47
CA GLY A 189 13.19 12.40 -8.01
C GLY A 189 12.86 12.57 -6.53
N VAL A 190 11.65 12.14 -6.14
CA VAL A 190 11.16 12.18 -4.75
C VAL A 190 12.09 11.42 -3.81
N ALA A 191 12.55 10.22 -4.18
CA ALA A 191 13.48 9.44 -3.41
C ALA A 191 14.77 10.22 -3.10
N LYS A 192 15.35 10.92 -4.08
CA LYS A 192 16.53 11.77 -3.90
C LYS A 192 16.26 12.96 -2.98
N GLU A 193 15.12 13.63 -3.14
CA GLU A 193 14.68 14.73 -2.26
C GLU A 193 14.51 14.26 -0.81
N GLN A 194 14.15 12.99 -0.58
CA GLN A 194 14.09 12.36 0.74
C GLN A 194 15.41 11.69 1.17
N GLY A 195 16.53 12.00 0.51
CA GLY A 195 17.87 11.57 0.91
C GLY A 195 18.24 10.13 0.55
N LEU A 196 17.63 9.54 -0.49
CA LEU A 196 17.97 8.22 -1.01
C LEU A 196 18.92 8.30 -2.21
N THR A 197 19.92 7.43 -2.27
CA THR A 197 20.82 7.31 -3.41
C THR A 197 20.12 6.55 -4.54
N VAL A 198 19.86 7.22 -5.66
CA VAL A 198 19.28 6.60 -6.86
C VAL A 198 20.07 6.99 -8.12
N ASN A 199 21.08 6.19 -8.44
CA ASN A 199 21.96 6.34 -9.60
C ASN A 199 21.96 5.04 -10.43
N LYS A 200 23.00 4.80 -11.25
CA LYS A 200 23.11 3.60 -12.10
C LYS A 200 23.65 2.37 -11.35
N ASP A 201 24.43 2.61 -10.29
CA ASP A 201 25.18 1.60 -9.52
C ASP A 201 24.44 1.22 -8.22
N GLN A 202 23.64 2.15 -7.66
CA GLN A 202 22.90 2.02 -6.40
C GLN A 202 21.50 2.62 -6.52
N ASP A 203 20.50 1.88 -6.05
CA ASP A 203 19.11 2.32 -5.91
C ASP A 203 18.56 1.96 -4.52
N ASP A 204 18.72 2.87 -3.56
CA ASP A 204 18.31 2.73 -2.16
C ASP A 204 16.79 2.51 -1.98
N ARG A 205 15.97 2.68 -3.03
CA ARG A 205 14.54 2.36 -2.96
C ARG A 205 14.28 0.86 -2.80
N LYS A 206 15.24 0.01 -3.22
CA LYS A 206 15.20 -1.46 -3.04
C LYS A 206 15.35 -1.88 -1.59
N ASP A 207 16.13 -1.12 -0.82
CA ASP A 207 16.39 -1.39 0.60
C ASP A 207 15.16 -1.01 1.42
N PHE A 208 14.58 -1.98 2.13
CA PHE A 208 13.33 -1.77 2.84
C PHE A 208 13.42 -0.63 3.86
N VAL A 209 14.47 -0.61 4.69
CA VAL A 209 14.60 0.34 5.81
C VAL A 209 14.91 1.74 5.28
N LYS A 210 15.78 1.86 4.26
CA LYS A 210 16.03 3.15 3.62
C LYS A 210 14.78 3.68 2.94
N SER A 211 14.08 2.84 2.17
CA SER A 211 12.85 3.21 1.46
C SER A 211 11.74 3.64 2.45
N ALA A 212 11.56 2.91 3.55
CA ALA A 212 10.65 3.27 4.64
C ALA A 212 10.99 4.64 5.27
N ARG A 213 12.26 4.88 5.63
CA ARG A 213 12.71 6.19 6.14
C ARG A 213 12.52 7.31 5.11
N GLY A 214 12.69 7.02 3.81
CA GLY A 214 12.40 7.94 2.72
C GLY A 214 10.91 8.29 2.63
N ALA A 215 10.03 7.30 2.73
CA ALA A 215 8.58 7.49 2.74
C ALA A 215 8.09 8.24 3.98
N ALA A 216 8.59 7.89 5.18
CA ALA A 216 8.31 8.61 6.41
C ALA A 216 8.76 10.09 6.32
N ARG A 217 9.94 10.36 5.76
CA ARG A 217 10.39 11.74 5.49
C ARG A 217 9.48 12.47 4.50
N LEU A 218 8.98 11.81 3.46
CA LEU A 218 8.01 12.40 2.52
C LEU A 218 6.71 12.80 3.24
N ILE A 219 6.15 11.90 4.05
CA ILE A 219 4.93 12.17 4.84
C ILE A 219 5.17 13.36 5.78
N ARG A 220 6.21 13.29 6.62
CA ARG A 220 6.54 14.30 7.65
C ARG A 220 6.88 15.67 7.08
N ARG A 221 7.64 15.75 5.99
CA ARG A 221 8.17 17.01 5.44
C ARG A 221 7.29 17.61 4.35
N VAL A 222 6.45 16.80 3.69
CA VAL A 222 5.65 17.24 2.55
C VAL A 222 4.17 16.95 2.76
N CYS A 223 3.76 15.69 2.93
CA CYS A 223 2.32 15.37 2.88
C CYS A 223 1.54 15.95 4.05
N LEU A 224 2.02 15.81 5.28
CA LEU A 224 1.40 16.40 6.48
C LEU A 224 1.38 17.93 6.39
N PRO A 225 2.51 18.67 6.27
CA PRO A 225 2.48 20.14 6.16
C PRO A 225 1.64 20.68 5.01
N LYS A 226 1.56 19.97 3.87
CA LYS A 226 0.72 20.40 2.74
C LYS A 226 -0.76 20.09 2.95
N THR A 227 -1.11 19.06 3.72
CA THR A 227 -2.50 18.78 4.09
C THR A 227 -3.01 19.82 5.07
N ARG A 228 -2.27 20.09 6.16
CA ARG A 228 -2.57 21.15 7.14
C ARG A 228 -2.83 22.49 6.46
N ALA A 229 -1.87 22.97 5.66
CA ALA A 229 -1.99 24.22 4.91
C ALA A 229 -3.11 24.24 3.84
N MET A 230 -3.67 23.10 3.43
CA MET A 230 -4.86 23.07 2.56
C MET A 230 -6.17 23.14 3.35
N LEU A 231 -6.19 22.64 4.59
CA LEU A 231 -7.34 22.70 5.48
C LEU A 231 -7.42 24.09 6.15
N GLU A 232 -6.28 24.66 6.55
CA GLU A 232 -6.14 26.07 6.96
C GLU A 232 -6.63 27.04 5.86
N GLU A 233 -6.26 26.79 4.59
CA GLU A 233 -6.74 27.56 3.42
C GLU A 233 -8.26 27.48 3.19
N LEU A 234 -8.96 26.56 3.87
CA LEU A 234 -10.40 26.30 3.74
C LEU A 234 -11.16 26.51 5.06
N ASP A 235 -10.49 26.98 6.11
CA ASP A 235 -11.04 27.14 7.47
C ASP A 235 -11.64 25.83 8.05
N LEU A 236 -10.99 24.69 7.76
CA LEU A 236 -11.39 23.37 8.25
C LEU A 236 -10.59 22.94 9.47
N SER A 237 -11.28 22.72 10.59
CA SER A 237 -10.75 21.98 11.74
C SER A 237 -10.52 20.51 11.41
N TYR A 238 -9.51 19.90 12.02
CA TYR A 238 -9.15 18.49 11.84
C TYR A 238 -8.41 17.94 13.06
N GLN A 239 -8.43 16.62 13.24
CA GLN A 239 -7.45 15.90 14.06
C GLN A 239 -6.63 14.99 13.15
N GLU A 240 -5.33 14.85 13.42
CA GLU A 240 -4.44 14.11 12.51
C GLU A 240 -4.59 12.59 12.58
N THR A 241 -5.25 12.13 13.64
CA THR A 241 -5.64 10.75 13.92
C THR A 241 -6.95 10.37 13.24
N ASP A 242 -7.78 11.34 12.81
CA ASP A 242 -9.03 11.04 12.10
C ASP A 242 -8.74 10.29 10.79
N ILE A 243 -9.49 9.21 10.51
CA ILE A 243 -9.35 8.43 9.25
C ILE A 243 -9.42 9.35 8.03
N TRP A 244 -10.38 10.28 7.98
CA TRP A 244 -10.55 11.15 6.83
C TRP A 244 -9.31 12.04 6.58
N PHE A 245 -8.66 12.53 7.65
CA PHE A 245 -7.42 13.31 7.52
C PHE A 245 -6.28 12.42 7.01
N ARG A 246 -6.12 11.22 7.58
CA ARG A 246 -5.13 10.23 7.15
C ARG A 246 -5.30 9.85 5.68
N LEU A 247 -6.54 9.62 5.21
CA LEU A 247 -6.85 9.37 3.79
C LEU A 247 -6.53 10.58 2.91
N LEU A 248 -6.72 11.81 3.39
CA LEU A 248 -6.33 13.03 2.67
C LEU A 248 -4.81 13.15 2.52
N VAL A 249 -4.04 12.80 3.56
CA VAL A 249 -2.58 12.71 3.51
C VAL A 249 -2.11 11.64 2.51
N LEU A 250 -2.78 10.47 2.46
CA LEU A 250 -2.53 9.44 1.44
C LEU A 250 -2.84 9.94 0.02
N HIS A 251 -3.91 10.71 -0.18
CA HIS A 251 -4.17 11.37 -1.47
C HIS A 251 -3.04 12.35 -1.84
N VAL A 252 -2.44 13.07 -0.88
CA VAL A 252 -1.29 13.94 -1.12
C VAL A 252 -0.03 13.14 -1.45
N TYR A 253 0.19 11.99 -0.80
CA TYR A 253 1.28 11.06 -1.10
C TYR A 253 1.22 10.55 -2.54
N HIS A 254 0.07 10.03 -2.96
CA HIS A 254 -0.12 9.45 -4.30
C HIS A 254 -0.25 10.51 -5.41
N ALA A 255 -1.14 11.50 -5.24
CA ALA A 255 -1.49 12.44 -6.30
C ALA A 255 -0.65 13.74 -6.27
N GLY A 256 0.04 14.03 -5.18
CA GLY A 256 0.77 15.28 -4.96
C GLY A 256 -0.15 16.46 -4.60
N ALA A 257 0.31 17.27 -3.63
CA ALA A 257 -0.49 18.34 -3.00
C ALA A 257 -1.17 19.31 -3.98
N ARG A 258 -0.54 19.64 -5.13
CA ARG A 258 -1.13 20.59 -6.11
C ARG A 258 -2.41 20.04 -6.77
N ASN A 259 -2.51 18.72 -6.94
CA ASN A 259 -3.68 18.10 -7.56
C ASN A 259 -4.81 17.96 -6.52
N VAL A 260 -4.48 17.51 -5.30
CA VAL A 260 -5.42 17.46 -4.16
C VAL A 260 -6.01 18.84 -3.85
N ARG A 261 -5.16 19.87 -3.75
CA ARG A 261 -5.60 21.27 -3.53
C ARG A 261 -6.64 21.73 -4.54
N GLY A 262 -6.46 21.38 -5.82
CA GLY A 262 -7.40 21.76 -6.87
C GLY A 262 -8.70 20.97 -6.85
N ALA A 263 -8.66 19.71 -6.39
CA ALA A 263 -9.86 18.94 -6.12
C ALA A 263 -10.64 19.55 -4.93
N LEU A 264 -9.98 19.81 -3.80
CA LEU A 264 -10.58 20.48 -2.64
C LEU A 264 -11.18 21.86 -3.00
N ARG A 265 -10.49 22.67 -3.82
CA ARG A 265 -11.01 23.98 -4.29
C ARG A 265 -12.17 23.89 -5.29
N LYS A 266 -12.37 22.72 -5.94
CA LYS A 266 -13.58 22.43 -6.73
C LYS A 266 -14.75 22.06 -5.80
N ILE A 267 -14.48 21.23 -4.80
CA ILE A 267 -15.47 20.76 -3.82
C ILE A 267 -15.98 21.92 -2.95
N ARG A 268 -15.06 22.77 -2.45
CA ARG A 268 -15.32 23.83 -1.46
C ARG A 268 -16.06 23.28 -0.22
N PRO A 269 -15.47 22.27 0.47
CA PRO A 269 -16.08 21.70 1.65
C PRO A 269 -16.23 22.73 2.78
N LYS A 270 -17.24 22.52 3.64
CA LYS A 270 -17.47 23.30 4.87
C LYS A 270 -17.05 22.57 6.15
N GLU A 271 -16.80 21.27 6.04
CA GLU A 271 -16.43 20.38 7.13
C GLU A 271 -15.53 19.26 6.57
N GLY A 272 -14.82 18.58 7.47
CA GLY A 272 -14.02 17.39 7.15
C GLY A 272 -14.86 16.12 7.06
N GLY A 273 -14.31 15.00 7.55
CA GLY A 273 -15.03 13.75 7.71
C GLY A 273 -15.20 12.92 6.42
N MET A 274 -16.00 11.86 6.56
CA MET A 274 -16.21 10.86 5.51
C MET A 274 -16.79 11.43 4.21
N GLU A 275 -17.69 12.41 4.31
CA GLU A 275 -18.38 12.98 3.14
C GLU A 275 -17.42 13.81 2.26
N LEU A 276 -16.40 14.47 2.85
CA LEU A 276 -15.31 15.09 2.07
C LEU A 276 -14.53 14.04 1.24
N ILE A 277 -14.23 12.87 1.83
CA ILE A 277 -13.53 11.79 1.12
C ILE A 277 -14.42 11.19 0.00
N ARG A 278 -15.72 11.02 0.25
CA ARG A 278 -16.70 10.61 -0.75
C ARG A 278 -16.79 11.60 -1.91
N GLN A 279 -16.75 12.91 -1.64
CA GLN A 279 -16.73 13.95 -2.67
C GLN A 279 -15.40 13.98 -3.45
N LEU A 280 -14.26 13.71 -2.80
CA LEU A 280 -12.98 13.51 -3.48
C LEU A 280 -13.03 12.33 -4.45
N TRP A 281 -13.64 11.20 -4.07
CA TRP A 281 -13.81 10.04 -4.95
C TRP A 281 -14.59 10.34 -6.23
N GLN A 282 -15.43 11.38 -6.25
CA GLN A 282 -16.19 11.82 -7.43
C GLN A 282 -15.56 13.04 -8.15
N THR A 283 -14.55 13.68 -7.56
CA THR A 283 -13.95 14.91 -8.09
C THR A 283 -12.74 14.63 -8.95
N GLN A 284 -12.70 15.18 -10.17
CA GLN A 284 -11.52 15.16 -11.04
C GLN A 284 -10.85 16.55 -11.13
N TYR A 285 -9.53 16.61 -10.99
CA TYR A 285 -8.73 17.82 -11.19
C TYR A 285 -7.30 17.51 -11.67
N ARG A 286 -6.97 17.92 -12.91
CA ARG A 286 -5.66 17.70 -13.56
C ARG A 286 -5.26 16.22 -13.54
N ARG A 287 -4.34 15.80 -12.66
CA ARG A 287 -3.92 14.39 -12.51
C ARG A 287 -4.65 13.65 -11.38
N PHE A 288 -5.47 14.35 -10.58
CA PHE A 288 -6.40 13.71 -9.67
C PHE A 288 -7.62 13.21 -10.46
N GLY A 289 -7.77 11.89 -10.52
CA GLY A 289 -8.84 11.16 -11.23
C GLY A 289 -8.82 9.70 -10.80
N ASN A 290 -9.39 8.78 -11.59
CA ASN A 290 -9.70 7.39 -11.20
C ASN A 290 -8.63 6.70 -10.30
N ALA A 291 -7.36 6.69 -10.70
CA ALA A 291 -6.29 6.08 -9.87
C ALA A 291 -6.13 6.77 -8.50
N SER A 292 -6.19 8.10 -8.44
CA SER A 292 -6.12 8.86 -7.18
C SER A 292 -7.38 8.72 -6.33
N GLN A 293 -8.54 8.58 -6.97
CA GLN A 293 -9.83 8.36 -6.32
C GLN A 293 -9.89 6.97 -5.68
N ASN A 294 -9.42 5.95 -6.39
CA ASN A 294 -9.37 4.57 -5.88
C ASN A 294 -8.35 4.39 -4.75
N TYR A 295 -7.30 5.22 -4.65
CA TYR A 295 -6.19 5.01 -3.72
C TYR A 295 -6.65 4.84 -2.25
N SER A 296 -7.51 5.74 -1.75
CA SER A 296 -8.07 5.64 -0.39
C SER A 296 -9.18 4.60 -0.26
N GLN A 297 -9.90 4.26 -1.34
CA GLN A 297 -10.88 3.17 -1.35
C GLN A 297 -10.18 1.81 -1.17
N ILE A 298 -9.05 1.63 -1.87
CA ILE A 298 -8.17 0.47 -1.75
C ILE A 298 -7.52 0.45 -0.36
N ALA A 299 -7.07 1.60 0.17
CA ALA A 299 -6.54 1.69 1.53
C ALA A 299 -7.53 1.11 2.57
N LEU A 300 -8.77 1.61 2.56
CA LEU A 300 -9.85 1.17 3.44
C LEU A 300 -10.14 -0.33 3.28
N ALA A 301 -10.29 -0.80 2.04
CA ALA A 301 -10.55 -2.21 1.76
C ALA A 301 -9.40 -3.11 2.25
N SER A 302 -8.15 -2.79 1.93
CA SER A 302 -6.97 -3.55 2.34
C SER A 302 -6.78 -3.58 3.86
N MET A 303 -7.14 -2.52 4.60
CA MET A 303 -7.08 -2.52 6.06
C MET A 303 -8.13 -3.45 6.68
N LEU A 304 -9.32 -3.53 6.10
CA LEU A 304 -10.36 -4.47 6.54
C LEU A 304 -9.98 -5.92 6.23
N GLU A 305 -9.41 -6.19 5.05
CA GLU A 305 -8.87 -7.53 4.74
C GLU A 305 -7.71 -7.93 5.67
N LEU A 306 -6.84 -6.98 6.04
CA LEU A 306 -5.78 -7.23 7.03
C LEU A 306 -6.33 -7.47 8.44
N HIS A 307 -7.40 -6.77 8.82
CA HIS A 307 -8.09 -6.97 10.10
C HIS A 307 -8.70 -8.37 10.19
N ASP A 308 -9.45 -8.79 9.16
CA ASP A 308 -10.06 -10.12 9.10
C ASP A 308 -8.98 -11.22 9.13
N LEU A 309 -7.86 -11.05 8.41
CA LEU A 309 -6.71 -11.95 8.47
C LEU A 309 -6.09 -12.04 9.88
N ALA A 310 -6.07 -10.94 10.63
CA ALA A 310 -5.57 -10.93 12.01
C ALA A 310 -6.50 -11.71 12.97
N LEU A 311 -7.81 -11.67 12.73
CA LEU A 311 -8.80 -12.49 13.45
C LEU A 311 -8.66 -13.99 13.11
N GLU A 312 -8.31 -14.33 11.87
CA GLU A 312 -8.03 -15.71 11.45
C GLU A 312 -6.70 -16.27 12.02
N LYS A 313 -5.73 -15.41 12.34
CA LYS A 313 -4.36 -15.80 12.72
C LYS A 313 -3.91 -15.23 14.08
N PRO A 314 -4.69 -15.44 15.16
CA PRO A 314 -4.37 -14.92 16.49
C PRO A 314 -3.03 -15.45 16.99
N GLY A 315 -2.23 -14.58 17.58
CA GLY A 315 -0.91 -14.92 18.13
C GLY A 315 0.23 -14.99 17.10
N SER A 316 -0.08 -15.10 15.81
CA SER A 316 0.88 -14.88 14.71
C SER A 316 0.86 -13.42 14.25
N ILE A 317 -0.33 -12.81 14.23
CA ILE A 317 -0.55 -11.38 14.00
C ILE A 317 -1.02 -10.77 15.31
N CYS A 318 -0.38 -9.67 15.73
CA CYS A 318 -0.67 -8.94 16.95
C CYS A 318 -1.16 -7.54 16.60
N PRO A 319 -2.49 -7.31 16.64
CA PRO A 319 -3.04 -5.98 16.58
C PRO A 319 -2.51 -5.11 17.72
N MET A 320 -1.88 -4.00 17.36
CA MET A 320 -1.67 -2.88 18.26
C MET A 320 -2.85 -1.93 18.07
N GLN A 321 -3.48 -1.53 19.17
CA GLN A 321 -4.45 -0.43 19.10
C GLN A 321 -3.74 0.80 18.56
N ASP A 322 -4.38 1.48 17.61
CA ASP A 322 -3.89 2.77 17.16
C ASP A 322 -3.81 3.73 18.36
N ALA A 323 -2.60 4.21 18.63
CA ALA A 323 -2.33 5.15 19.70
C ALA A 323 -2.67 6.57 19.21
N GLY A 324 -3.93 6.78 18.86
CA GLY A 324 -4.48 8.11 18.75
C GLY A 324 -4.42 8.76 20.14
N ASP A 325 -3.53 9.74 20.31
CA ASP A 325 -3.43 10.52 21.54
C ASP A 325 -4.83 11.07 21.89
N ARG A 326 -5.33 10.67 23.06
CA ARG A 326 -6.56 11.19 23.68
C ARG A 326 -6.22 12.20 24.76
#